data_AF-A0A4C1YII0-F1
#
_entry.id   AF-A0A4C1YII0-F1
#
_cell.length_a   1.000
_cell.length_b   1.000
_cell.length_c   1.000
_cell.angle_alpha   90.00
_cell.angle_beta   90.00
_cell.angle_gamma   90.00
#
_symmetry.space_group_name_H-M   'P 1'
#
loop_
_entity.id
_entity.type
_entity.pdbx_description
1 polymer ?
#
loop_
_entity_poly.entity_id
_entity_poly.type
_entity_poly.pdbx_seq_one_letter_code
_entity_poly.pdbx_strand_id
1 'polypeptide(L)'
;MAQKKTSEAELLDAIRRLLKSSGHLNKLQAEIRAKITEALKAREEYNGGGIGAAQVAPGAPPDALLVNELVREYLEWNGYLYTASVFASEASLPNERRSRETLCTDVGVRDDHRSSGLPLLANMVAAYTERIKRKITNKVKKS
;
A
#
# COMPACT_ATOMS: atom_id res chain seq x y z
N MET A 1 37.57 -19.18 -30.53
CA MET A 1 36.63 -18.47 -29.63
C MET A 1 35.90 -19.54 -28.83
N ALA A 2 36.11 -19.61 -27.51
CA ALA A 2 35.50 -20.65 -26.68
C ALA A 2 34.02 -20.32 -26.45
N GLN A 3 33.13 -21.18 -26.93
CA GLN A 3 31.69 -21.07 -26.72
C GLN A 3 31.41 -21.39 -25.25
N LYS A 4 31.17 -20.36 -24.43
CA LYS A 4 30.84 -20.50 -23.02
C LYS A 4 29.51 -21.27 -22.93
N LYS A 5 29.60 -22.54 -22.57
CA LYS A 5 28.44 -23.41 -22.33
C LYS A 5 27.78 -22.90 -21.05
N THR A 6 26.77 -22.04 -21.19
CA THR A 6 25.99 -21.51 -20.06
C THR A 6 25.48 -22.71 -19.26
N SER A 7 25.87 -22.79 -17.99
CA SER A 7 25.46 -23.89 -17.12
C SER A 7 23.94 -23.88 -16.97
N GLU A 8 23.31 -25.05 -16.86
CA GLU A 8 21.86 -25.15 -16.60
C GLU A 8 21.45 -24.33 -15.37
N ALA A 9 22.31 -24.30 -14.34
CA ALA A 9 22.10 -23.47 -13.15
C ALA A 9 22.16 -21.96 -13.45
N GLU A 10 23.05 -21.52 -14.35
CA GLU A 10 23.13 -20.12 -14.79
C GLU A 10 21.88 -19.72 -15.59
N LEU A 11 21.36 -20.63 -16.41
CA LEU A 11 20.13 -20.40 -17.17
C LEU A 11 18.91 -20.29 -16.24
N LEU A 12 18.78 -21.20 -15.26
CA LEU A 12 17.72 -21.16 -14.26
C LEU A 12 17.79 -19.89 -13.41
N ASP A 13 18.98 -19.45 -13.00
CA ASP A 13 19.14 -18.21 -12.25
C ASP A 13 18.78 -16.98 -13.10
N ALA A 14 19.16 -16.97 -14.38
CA ALA A 14 18.79 -15.91 -15.31
C ALA A 14 17.26 -15.82 -15.50
N ILE A 15 16.58 -16.96 -15.66
CA ILE A 15 15.10 -17.02 -15.75
C ILE A 15 14.47 -16.52 -14.46
N ARG A 16 14.99 -16.92 -13.30
CA ARG A 16 14.50 -16.46 -11.98
C ARG A 16 14.64 -14.94 -11.84
N ARG A 17 15.78 -14.38 -12.22
CA ARG A 17 16.03 -12.93 -12.23
C ARG A 17 15.07 -12.22 -13.19
N LEU A 18 14.85 -12.77 -14.37
CA LEU A 18 13.89 -12.23 -15.34
C LEU A 18 12.47 -12.21 -14.77
N LEU A 19 12.00 -13.32 -14.20
CA LEU A 19 10.67 -13.42 -13.57
C LEU A 19 10.52 -12.48 -12.37
N LYS A 20 11.60 -12.25 -11.62
CA LYS A 20 11.64 -11.28 -10.52
C LYS A 20 11.60 -9.83 -11.03
N SER A 21 12.38 -9.51 -12.05
CA SER A 21 12.44 -8.17 -12.67
C SER A 21 11.16 -7.79 -13.41
N SER A 22 10.50 -8.76 -14.05
CA SER A 22 9.20 -8.60 -14.70
C SER A 22 8.02 -8.60 -13.72
N GLY A 23 8.27 -8.77 -12.41
CA GLY A 23 7.25 -8.72 -11.37
C GLY A 23 6.41 -9.98 -11.19
N HIS A 24 6.45 -10.96 -12.11
CA HIS A 24 5.69 -12.21 -12.01
C HIS A 24 5.98 -13.01 -10.74
N LEU A 25 7.25 -13.08 -10.35
CA LEU A 25 7.66 -13.80 -9.15
C LEU A 25 7.19 -13.09 -7.88
N ASN A 26 7.21 -11.75 -7.87
CA ASN A 26 6.70 -10.95 -6.76
C ASN A 26 5.18 -11.09 -6.63
N LYS A 27 4.45 -11.15 -7.75
CA LYS A 27 3.00 -11.40 -7.78
C LYS A 27 2.66 -12.75 -7.14
N LEU A 28 3.32 -13.83 -7.58
CA LEU A 28 3.09 -15.16 -7.03
C LEU A 28 3.43 -15.20 -5.52
N GLN A 29 4.53 -14.57 -5.11
CA GLN A 29 4.89 -14.46 -3.70
C GLN A 29 3.86 -13.67 -2.88
N ALA A 30 3.33 -12.58 -3.44
CA ALA A 30 2.28 -11.78 -2.84
C ALA A 30 0.99 -12.60 -2.65
N GLU A 31 0.56 -13.32 -3.68
CA GLU A 31 -0.63 -14.19 -3.64
C GLU A 31 -0.46 -15.31 -2.61
N ILE A 32 0.71 -15.96 -2.57
CA ILE A 32 1.03 -16.99 -1.57
C ILE A 32 0.99 -16.39 -0.16
N ARG A 33 1.62 -15.22 0.06
CA ARG A 33 1.59 -14.54 1.37
C ARG A 33 0.17 -14.20 1.78
N ALA A 34 -0.64 -13.65 0.88
CA ALA A 34 -2.03 -13.32 1.14
C ALA A 34 -2.84 -14.57 1.54
N LYS A 35 -2.67 -15.68 0.81
CA LYS A 35 -3.35 -16.95 1.11
C LYS A 35 -2.90 -17.58 2.43
N ILE A 36 -1.61 -17.50 2.75
CA ILE A 36 -1.09 -17.96 4.05
C ILE A 36 -1.69 -17.11 5.18
N THR A 37 -1.67 -15.79 5.04
CA THR A 37 -2.24 -14.88 6.04
C THR A 37 -3.74 -15.12 6.21
N GLU A 38 -4.49 -15.32 5.13
CA GLU A 38 -5.92 -15.67 5.16
C GLU A 38 -6.16 -16.99 5.90
N ALA A 39 -5.39 -18.05 5.58
CA ALA A 39 -5.51 -19.35 6.23
C ALA A 39 -5.13 -19.31 7.73
N LEU A 40 -4.14 -18.48 8.09
CA LEU A 40 -3.77 -18.26 9.49
C LEU A 40 -4.88 -17.52 10.25
N LYS A 41 -5.46 -16.47 9.67
CA LYS A 41 -6.59 -15.72 10.27
C LYS A 41 -7.80 -16.62 10.52
N ALA A 42 -8.23 -17.40 9.51
CA ALA A 42 -9.36 -18.33 9.65
C ALA A 42 -9.13 -19.39 10.75
N ARG A 43 -7.88 -19.83 10.92
CA ARG A 43 -7.50 -20.79 11.97
C ARG A 43 -7.46 -20.15 13.36
N GLU A 44 -7.03 -18.88 13.47
CA GLU A 44 -7.03 -18.13 14.73
C GLU A 44 -8.46 -17.80 15.21
N GLU A 45 -9.36 -17.48 14.28
CA GLU A 45 -10.79 -17.26 14.55
C GLU A 45 -11.50 -18.54 15.04
N TYR A 46 -11.18 -19.70 14.46
CA TYR A 46 -11.76 -20.99 14.86
C TYR A 46 -11.24 -21.50 16.22
N ASN A 47 -10.00 -21.18 16.59
CA ASN A 47 -9.37 -21.70 17.81
C ASN A 47 -9.53 -20.81 19.05
N GLY A 48 -10.44 -19.82 19.02
CA GLY A 48 -10.84 -19.09 20.22
C GLY A 48 -9.74 -18.27 20.89
N GLY A 49 -8.86 -17.63 20.11
CA GLY A 49 -7.89 -16.64 20.59
C GLY A 49 -6.60 -17.22 21.17
N GLY A 50 -5.53 -17.20 20.38
CA GLY A 50 -4.18 -17.56 20.81
C GLY A 50 -3.14 -16.65 20.17
N ILE A 51 -2.51 -15.82 21.01
CA ILE A 51 -1.43 -14.86 20.78
C ILE A 51 -0.37 -15.42 19.81
N GLY A 52 -0.18 -14.85 18.61
CA GLY A 52 0.90 -15.34 17.74
C GLY A 52 1.17 -14.71 16.36
N ALA A 53 0.18 -14.22 15.61
CA ALA A 53 0.45 -13.52 14.35
C ALA A 53 0.15 -12.04 14.49
N ALA A 54 0.94 -11.19 13.84
CA ALA A 54 0.76 -9.74 13.81
C ALA A 54 -0.67 -9.40 13.43
N GLN A 55 -1.49 -9.19 14.46
CA GLN A 55 -2.82 -8.64 14.36
C GLN A 55 -2.62 -7.28 13.71
N VAL A 56 -3.14 -7.10 12.51
CA VAL A 56 -3.87 -5.85 12.36
C VAL A 56 -5.02 -6.00 13.33
N ALA A 57 -4.86 -5.33 14.47
CA ALA A 57 -5.72 -5.42 15.63
C ALA A 57 -7.18 -5.48 15.16
N PRO A 58 -7.96 -6.51 15.54
CA PRO A 58 -9.40 -6.45 15.41
C PRO A 58 -9.82 -5.19 16.19
N GLY A 59 -10.20 -4.12 15.48
CA GLY A 59 -10.45 -2.80 16.06
C GLY A 59 -9.37 -1.72 15.82
N ALA A 60 -8.69 -1.72 14.66
CA ALA A 60 -7.96 -0.53 14.23
C ALA A 60 -8.88 0.71 14.33
N PRO A 61 -8.45 1.81 14.99
CA PRO A 61 -9.27 3.00 15.12
C PRO A 61 -9.75 3.49 13.74
N PRO A 62 -10.94 4.12 13.62
CA PRO A 62 -11.44 4.63 12.35
C PRO A 62 -10.42 5.47 11.57
N ASP A 63 -9.62 6.27 12.28
CA ASP A 63 -8.54 7.08 11.71
C ASP A 63 -7.44 6.22 11.06
N ALA A 64 -7.08 5.09 11.67
CA ALA A 64 -6.08 4.18 11.12
C ALA A 64 -6.59 3.46 9.87
N LEU A 65 -7.88 3.09 9.84
CA LEU A 65 -8.51 2.52 8.65
C LEU A 65 -8.55 3.53 7.50
N LEU A 66 -8.88 4.79 7.80
CA LEU A 66 -8.85 5.87 6.82
C LEU A 66 -7.44 6.08 6.26
N VAL A 67 -6.40 6.10 7.11
CA VAL A 67 -5.01 6.19 6.66
C VAL A 67 -4.63 5.01 5.76
N ASN A 68 -5.02 3.79 6.13
CA ASN A 68 -4.74 2.60 5.31
C ASN A 68 -5.41 2.69 3.93
N GLU A 69 -6.66 3.16 3.87
CA GLU A 69 -7.35 3.42 2.61
C GLU A 69 -6.65 4.49 1.74
N LEU A 70 -6.15 5.57 2.36
CA LEU A 70 -5.36 6.60 1.66
C LEU A 70 -4.01 6.06 1.16
N VAL A 71 -3.35 5.20 1.93
CA VAL A 71 -2.11 4.54 1.50
C VAL A 71 -2.39 3.60 0.32
N ARG A 72 -3.46 2.82 0.38
CA ARG A 72 -3.87 1.94 -0.72
C ARG A 72 -4.16 2.73 -2.00
N GLU A 73 -4.91 3.83 -1.91
CA GLU A 73 -5.17 4.73 -3.04
C GLU A 73 -3.86 5.30 -3.62
N TYR A 74 -2.95 5.77 -2.78
CA TYR A 74 -1.64 6.25 -3.21
C TYR A 74 -0.83 5.19 -3.95
N LEU A 75 -0.76 3.97 -3.42
CA LEU A 75 -0.02 2.87 -4.03
C LEU A 75 -0.62 2.52 -5.41
N GLU A 76 -1.95 2.43 -5.49
CA GLU A 76 -2.65 2.12 -6.74
C GLU A 76 -2.48 3.21 -7.79
N TRP A 77 -2.61 4.49 -7.38
CA TRP A 77 -2.42 5.65 -8.26
C TRP A 77 -1.02 5.68 -8.90
N ASN A 78 0.01 5.35 -8.13
CA ASN A 78 1.40 5.31 -8.61
C ASN A 78 1.74 4.00 -9.35
N GLY A 79 0.78 3.08 -9.52
CA GLY A 79 1.00 1.82 -10.22
C GLY A 79 1.70 0.74 -9.41
N TYR A 80 1.81 0.88 -8.08
CA TYR A 80 2.40 -0.11 -7.17
C TYR A 80 1.41 -1.24 -6.83
N LEU A 81 0.77 -1.82 -7.84
CA LEU A 81 -0.38 -2.72 -7.70
C LEU A 81 -0.08 -3.98 -6.87
N TYR A 82 1.13 -4.53 -6.99
CA TYR A 82 1.53 -5.70 -6.22
C TYR A 82 1.68 -5.37 -4.72
N THR A 83 2.32 -4.24 -4.43
CA THR A 83 2.47 -3.74 -3.06
C THR A 83 1.11 -3.42 -2.45
N ALA A 84 0.20 -2.79 -3.21
CA ALA A 84 -1.16 -2.49 -2.77
C ALA A 84 -1.92 -3.78 -2.40
N SER A 85 -1.77 -4.85 -3.18
CA SER A 85 -2.42 -6.14 -2.90
C SER A 85 -1.91 -6.79 -1.61
N VAL A 86 -0.58 -6.83 -1.41
CA VAL A 86 0.01 -7.36 -0.17
C VAL A 86 -0.42 -6.51 1.02
N PHE A 87 -0.31 -5.19 0.88
CA PHE A 87 -0.69 -4.24 1.92
C PHE A 87 -2.15 -4.39 2.32
N ALA A 88 -3.09 -4.50 1.36
CA ALA A 88 -4.51 -4.68 1.68
C ALA A 88 -4.77 -5.96 2.49
N SER A 89 -4.09 -7.06 2.15
CA SER A 89 -4.20 -8.33 2.88
C SER A 89 -3.61 -8.24 4.29
N GLU A 90 -2.44 -7.63 4.41
CA GLU A 90 -1.76 -7.38 5.69
C GLU A 90 -2.61 -6.47 6.58
N ALA A 91 -3.04 -5.32 6.05
CA ALA A 91 -3.88 -4.29 6.68
C ALA A 91 -5.32 -4.74 6.99
N SER A 92 -5.69 -5.98 6.64
CA SER A 92 -7.06 -6.49 6.75
C SER A 92 -8.10 -5.55 6.12
N LEU A 93 -7.72 -4.87 5.02
CA LEU A 93 -8.64 -3.99 4.32
C LEU A 93 -9.69 -4.81 3.55
N PRO A 94 -10.92 -4.29 3.41
CA PRO A 94 -11.90 -4.89 2.52
C PRO A 94 -11.36 -5.00 1.08
N ASN A 95 -11.73 -6.07 0.37
CA ASN A 95 -11.44 -6.21 -1.05
C ASN A 95 -12.12 -5.11 -1.88
N GLU A 96 -13.29 -4.65 -1.43
CA GLU A 96 -14.00 -3.56 -2.07
C GLU A 96 -13.26 -2.24 -1.85
N ARG A 97 -13.08 -1.48 -2.93
CA ARG A 97 -12.35 -0.22 -2.89
C ARG A 97 -13.28 0.90 -2.46
N ARG A 98 -12.88 1.71 -1.49
CA ARG A 98 -13.60 2.95 -1.22
C ARG A 98 -13.41 3.89 -2.40
N SER A 99 -14.49 4.52 -2.84
CA SER A 99 -14.40 5.51 -3.91
C SER A 99 -13.61 6.72 -3.43
N ARG A 100 -12.91 7.38 -4.36
CA ARG A 100 -12.17 8.61 -4.07
C ARG A 100 -13.07 9.70 -3.50
N GLU A 101 -14.30 9.82 -4.01
CA GLU A 101 -15.33 10.72 -3.48
C GLU A 101 -15.63 10.46 -2.00
N THR A 102 -15.75 9.19 -1.62
CA THR A 102 -15.97 8.80 -0.22
C THR A 102 -14.78 9.21 0.64
N LEU A 103 -13.55 8.95 0.18
CA LEU A 103 -12.34 9.30 0.92
C LEU A 103 -12.20 10.81 1.09
N CYS A 104 -12.46 11.58 0.04
CA CYS A 104 -12.48 13.05 0.08
C CYS A 104 -13.46 13.59 1.13
N THR A 105 -14.64 12.99 1.23
CA THR A 105 -15.66 13.33 2.24
C THR A 105 -15.13 13.06 3.64
N ASP A 106 -14.54 11.88 3.88
CA ASP A 106 -14.01 11.49 5.18
C ASP A 106 -12.85 12.37 5.65
N VAL A 107 -11.96 12.80 4.74
CA VAL A 107 -10.82 13.67 5.09
C VAL A 107 -11.17 15.17 5.08
N GLY A 108 -12.38 15.54 4.64
CA GLY A 108 -12.81 16.93 4.52
C GLY A 108 -12.07 17.74 3.44
N VAL A 109 -11.64 17.08 2.36
CA VAL A 109 -10.93 17.72 1.22
C VAL A 109 -11.86 17.72 0.01
N ARG A 110 -11.88 18.82 -0.75
CA ARG A 110 -12.58 18.87 -2.04
C ARG A 110 -11.66 18.38 -3.14
N ASP A 111 -12.12 17.43 -3.95
CA ASP A 111 -11.44 17.02 -5.17
C ASP A 111 -11.77 18.01 -6.28
N ASP A 112 -10.99 19.08 -6.40
CA ASP A 112 -11.10 20.03 -7.50
C ASP A 112 -10.26 19.60 -8.71
N HIS A 113 -10.41 20.28 -9.85
CA HIS A 113 -9.72 19.95 -11.10
C HIS A 113 -8.17 20.06 -11.01
N ARG A 114 -7.64 20.67 -9.94
CA ARG A 114 -6.19 20.72 -9.65
C ARG A 114 -5.76 19.56 -8.75
N SER A 115 -6.65 19.11 -7.88
CA SER A 115 -6.48 18.01 -6.91
C SER A 115 -6.62 16.63 -7.55
N SER A 116 -7.45 16.51 -8.57
CA SER A 116 -7.75 15.25 -9.26
C SER A 116 -6.58 14.68 -10.06
N GLY A 117 -5.49 15.44 -10.25
CA GLY A 117 -4.28 15.00 -10.93
C GLY A 117 -3.26 14.27 -10.04
N LEU A 118 -3.52 14.18 -8.74
CA LEU A 118 -2.59 13.60 -7.75
C LEU A 118 -3.33 12.61 -6.84
N PRO A 119 -2.63 11.63 -6.25
CA PRO A 119 -3.23 10.80 -5.22
C PRO A 119 -3.64 11.65 -4.01
N LEU A 120 -4.74 11.29 -3.37
CA LEU A 120 -5.38 12.10 -2.33
C LEU A 120 -4.43 12.34 -1.14
N LEU A 121 -3.66 11.31 -0.75
CA LEU A 121 -2.65 11.43 0.30
C LEU A 121 -1.60 12.50 -0.03
N ALA A 122 -1.14 12.58 -1.29
CA ALA A 122 -0.18 13.59 -1.71
C ALA A 122 -0.78 15.00 -1.68
N ASN A 123 -2.05 15.14 -2.09
CA ASN A 123 -2.76 16.41 -2.00
C ASN A 123 -2.87 16.91 -0.55
N MET A 124 -3.21 16.02 0.38
CA MET A 124 -3.27 16.35 1.81
C MET A 124 -1.93 16.83 2.36
N VAL A 125 -0.84 16.13 2.03
CA VAL A 125 0.53 16.50 2.44
C VAL A 125 0.91 17.87 1.87
N ALA A 126 0.61 18.13 0.60
CA ALA A 126 0.88 19.41 -0.04
C ALA A 126 0.10 20.55 0.65
N ALA A 127 -1.20 20.37 0.87
CA ALA A 127 -2.07 21.34 1.54
C ALA A 127 -1.59 21.66 2.97
N TYR A 128 -1.23 20.63 3.74
CA TYR A 128 -0.71 20.79 5.09
C TYR A 128 0.63 21.53 5.11
N THR A 129 1.55 21.15 4.22
CA THR A 129 2.88 21.76 4.10
C THR A 129 2.78 23.25 3.75
N GLU A 130 1.95 23.60 2.78
CA GLU A 130 1.72 25.00 2.40
C GLU A 130 1.11 25.83 3.53
N ARG A 131 0.19 25.25 4.31
CA ARG A 131 -0.38 25.89 5.50
C ARG A 131 0.68 26.15 6.57
N ILE A 132 1.62 25.23 6.80
CA ILE A 132 2.73 25.43 7.74
C ILE A 132 3.64 26.57 7.27
N LYS A 133 4.07 26.54 6.00
CA LYS A 133 4.93 27.59 5.43
C LYS A 133 4.33 28.99 5.59
N ARG A 134 3.02 29.13 5.33
CA ARG A 134 2.29 30.40 5.53
C ARG A 134 2.31 30.86 6.98
N LYS A 135 2.08 29.96 7.95
CA LYS A 135 2.13 30.30 9.38
C LYS A 135 3.52 30.79 9.82
N ILE A 136 4.57 30.10 9.37
CA ILE A 136 5.96 30.50 9.67
C ILE A 136 6.25 31.88 9.08
N THR A 137 5.94 32.08 7.79
CA THR A 137 6.14 33.36 7.10
C THR A 137 5.40 34.51 7.79
N ASN A 138 4.16 34.29 8.21
CA ASN A 138 3.36 35.30 8.90
C ASN A 138 3.86 35.61 10.31
N LYS A 139 4.50 34.65 10.98
CA LYS A 139 5.14 34.87 12.29
C LYS A 139 6.41 35.70 12.14
N VAL A 140 7.23 35.44 11.12
CA VAL A 140 8.44 36.21 10.81
C VAL A 140 8.11 37.66 10.44
N LYS A 141 7.01 37.91 9.71
CA LYS A 141 6.57 39.28 9.37
C LYS A 141 6.00 40.09 10.55
N LYS A 142 5.67 39.44 11.66
CA LYS A 142 5.08 40.07 12.87
C LYS A 142 6.08 40.27 14.00
N SER A 143 7.31 39.78 13.84
CA SER A 143 8.41 39.95 14.79
C SER A 143 9.43 40.93 14.26
#